data_AF-A0A7D9HJ72-F1
#
_entry.id   AF-A0A7D9HJ72-F1
#
_cell.length_a   1.000
_cell.length_b   1.000
_cell.length_c   1.000
_cell.angle_alpha   90.00
_cell.angle_beta   90.00
_cell.angle_gamma   90.00
#
_symmetry.space_group_name_H-M   'P 1'
#
loop_
_entity.id
_entity.type
_entity.pdbx_description
1 polymer ?
#
loop_
_entity_poly.entity_id
_entity_poly.type
_entity_poly.pdbx_seq_one_letter_code
_entity_poly.pdbx_strand_id
1 'polypeptide(L)'
;MDASFAFGCQQRFTKSTTGTVVNIQQSAFKGSQEDPKSQREITMALKTLVVAAVILVHFMGTVHSKRRRGRNNSPDSNKDSYGTPVNPHKSWLQFQNLASTYDSSQKEDNLYKTKDGKVVCKCPRGPPGPSGPRGAPGAEMTEAQLMAKFRGLIRATAQKRSSRIREISDQAMALMATGAADLVSAFHIELKNNVQVPKKSMLELRNYKTNVGQFGTFVRGNDIDFRTGQFTVPYTAIYRFSASVNVARFRDASLRPRDLVKVLICIDFQCDRNTSLMTVSGLSSNSRVFTVRVEGLLSLKTGQHVSVYVDNNSGNPIVVQARSTFTGMLIGI
;
A
#
# COMPACT_ATOMS: atom_id res chain seq x y z
N MET A 1 -32.93 -21.22 56.41
CA MET A 1 -32.71 -20.48 57.68
C MET A 1 -33.70 -19.32 57.81
N ASP A 2 -34.86 -19.46 58.45
CA ASP A 2 -35.91 -20.49 58.33
C ASP A 2 -37.24 -19.91 58.83
N ALA A 3 -38.37 -20.30 58.23
CA ALA A 3 -39.69 -19.81 58.60
C ALA A 3 -40.79 -20.89 58.46
N SER A 4 -40.91 -21.69 59.53
CA SER A 4 -42.14 -22.30 60.06
C SER A 4 -43.23 -22.85 59.12
N PHE A 5 -43.23 -24.17 58.98
CA PHE A 5 -44.32 -25.09 59.39
C PHE A 5 -45.80 -24.73 59.19
N ALA A 6 -46.52 -25.65 58.54
CA ALA A 6 -47.91 -25.99 58.88
C ALA A 6 -48.20 -27.50 58.64
N PHE A 7 -48.34 -28.27 59.72
CA PHE A 7 -49.14 -29.51 59.76
C PHE A 7 -50.52 -29.13 60.36
N GLY A 8 -51.64 -29.80 60.09
CA GLY A 8 -51.94 -30.99 59.28
C GLY A 8 -53.17 -31.73 59.87
N CYS A 9 -53.89 -32.57 59.11
CA CYS A 9 -54.94 -33.44 59.69
C CYS A 9 -55.28 -34.72 58.85
N GLN A 10 -55.98 -35.67 59.48
CA GLN A 10 -56.27 -37.08 59.08
C GLN A 10 -56.97 -37.26 57.70
N GLN A 11 -56.67 -38.29 56.88
CA GLN A 11 -56.98 -39.76 56.95
C GLN A 11 -58.48 -40.09 57.07
N ARG A 12 -59.10 -41.10 56.41
CA ARG A 12 -58.71 -42.24 55.51
C ARG A 12 -59.93 -42.53 54.54
N PHE A 13 -60.20 -43.59 53.74
CA PHE A 13 -59.72 -44.95 53.37
C PHE A 13 -60.45 -45.32 52.03
N THR A 14 -59.90 -46.01 51.00
CA THR A 14 -60.04 -47.46 50.60
C THR A 14 -59.36 -47.66 49.20
N LYS A 15 -58.67 -48.77 48.82
CA LYS A 15 -59.12 -50.09 48.24
C LYS A 15 -60.11 -50.03 47.04
N SER A 16 -60.00 -50.81 45.94
CA SER A 16 -58.94 -51.69 45.39
C SER A 16 -59.21 -52.21 43.94
N THR A 17 -58.16 -52.33 43.10
CA THR A 17 -57.85 -53.31 42.00
C THR A 17 -58.87 -53.84 40.92
N THR A 18 -58.34 -53.98 39.68
CA THR A 18 -58.58 -55.01 38.61
C THR A 18 -59.69 -54.90 37.54
N GLY A 19 -59.34 -55.24 36.29
CA GLY A 19 -60.24 -55.55 35.15
C GLY A 19 -59.51 -55.55 33.77
N THR A 20 -59.54 -56.67 33.01
CA THR A 20 -58.78 -56.90 31.75
C THR A 20 -59.56 -57.84 30.79
N VAL A 21 -59.04 -58.12 29.56
CA VAL A 21 -59.38 -59.20 28.59
C VAL A 21 -60.42 -58.84 27.49
N VAL A 22 -60.33 -59.20 26.20
CA VAL A 22 -59.20 -59.40 25.22
C VAL A 22 -59.75 -59.61 23.78
N ASN A 23 -58.92 -59.38 22.74
CA ASN A 23 -59.05 -59.80 21.32
C ASN A 23 -60.23 -59.34 20.42
N ILE A 24 -59.87 -58.99 19.17
CA ILE A 24 -60.23 -59.74 17.93
C ILE A 24 -59.15 -59.43 16.86
N GLN A 25 -58.91 -60.36 15.93
CA GLN A 25 -57.91 -60.25 14.86
C GLN A 25 -58.58 -60.38 13.48
N GLN A 26 -58.18 -59.56 12.49
CA GLN A 26 -58.40 -59.84 11.06
C GLN A 26 -57.37 -59.10 10.18
N SER A 27 -57.38 -59.35 8.86
CA SER A 27 -56.14 -59.57 8.11
C SER A 27 -55.97 -58.78 6.79
N ALA A 28 -54.69 -58.46 6.53
CA ALA A 28 -54.02 -58.39 5.22
C ALA A 28 -54.56 -57.46 4.10
N PHE A 29 -53.72 -56.49 3.74
CA PHE A 29 -53.57 -56.02 2.35
C PHE A 29 -52.07 -55.92 2.02
N LYS A 30 -51.66 -56.35 0.81
CA LYS A 30 -50.24 -56.60 0.48
C LYS A 30 -49.74 -55.65 -0.62
N GLY A 31 -49.21 -54.50 -0.21
CA GLY A 31 -48.52 -53.56 -1.11
C GLY A 31 -47.03 -53.92 -1.26
N SER A 32 -46.48 -53.77 -2.47
CA SER A 32 -45.05 -53.96 -2.72
C SER A 32 -44.25 -52.76 -2.21
N GLN A 33 -43.11 -53.00 -1.55
CA GLN A 33 -42.30 -51.97 -0.91
C GLN A 33 -40.96 -51.80 -1.63
N GLU A 34 -40.81 -50.71 -2.39
CA GLU A 34 -39.54 -50.36 -3.03
C GLU A 34 -38.50 -49.83 -2.03
N ASP A 35 -37.22 -50.04 -2.35
CA ASP A 35 -36.11 -49.87 -1.40
C ASP A 35 -35.65 -48.40 -1.29
N PRO A 36 -35.74 -47.75 -0.10
CA PRO A 36 -35.49 -46.31 0.06
C PRO A 36 -34.02 -45.87 -0.14
N LYS A 37 -33.12 -46.79 -0.47
CA LYS A 37 -31.76 -46.45 -0.95
C LYS A 37 -31.76 -45.94 -2.40
N SER A 38 -32.53 -46.56 -3.29
CA SER A 38 -32.48 -46.27 -4.75
C SER A 38 -32.83 -44.80 -5.07
N GLN A 39 -33.93 -44.29 -4.50
CA GLN A 39 -34.36 -42.90 -4.70
C GLN A 39 -33.31 -41.87 -4.25
N ARG A 40 -32.48 -42.19 -3.25
CA ARG A 40 -31.44 -41.26 -2.76
C ARG A 40 -30.30 -41.11 -3.76
N GLU A 41 -29.85 -42.19 -4.38
CA GLU A 41 -28.76 -42.14 -5.37
C GLU A 41 -29.19 -41.42 -6.65
N ILE A 42 -30.40 -41.72 -7.16
CA ILE A 42 -30.99 -41.00 -8.31
C ILE A 42 -31.09 -39.49 -8.02
N THR A 43 -31.53 -39.12 -6.82
CA THR A 43 -31.63 -37.71 -6.39
C THR A 43 -30.26 -37.03 -6.25
N MET A 44 -29.19 -37.76 -5.90
CA MET A 44 -27.84 -37.20 -5.86
C MET A 44 -27.23 -37.07 -7.26
N ALA A 45 -27.43 -38.05 -8.15
CA ALA A 45 -26.94 -38.03 -9.52
C ALA A 45 -27.53 -36.86 -10.35
N LEU A 46 -28.83 -36.58 -10.19
CA LEU A 46 -29.46 -35.41 -10.82
C LEU A 46 -28.84 -34.09 -10.34
N LYS A 47 -28.54 -33.98 -9.03
CA LYS A 47 -27.97 -32.77 -8.43
C LYS A 47 -26.52 -32.53 -8.86
N THR A 48 -25.70 -33.57 -8.98
CA THR A 48 -24.32 -33.42 -9.47
C THR A 48 -24.28 -33.04 -10.96
N LEU A 49 -25.18 -33.59 -11.80
CA LEU A 49 -25.29 -33.20 -13.21
C LEU A 49 -25.67 -31.72 -13.38
N VAL A 50 -26.65 -31.21 -12.62
CA VAL A 50 -27.03 -29.78 -12.68
C VAL A 50 -25.88 -28.88 -12.24
N VAL A 51 -25.15 -29.23 -11.16
CA VAL A 51 -23.98 -28.45 -10.71
C VAL A 51 -22.85 -28.48 -11.75
N ALA A 52 -22.58 -29.64 -12.36
CA ALA A 52 -21.57 -29.76 -13.42
C ALA A 52 -21.92 -28.90 -14.65
N ALA A 53 -23.18 -28.88 -15.08
CA ALA A 53 -23.64 -28.05 -16.19
C ALA A 53 -23.48 -26.55 -15.90
N VAL A 54 -23.83 -26.08 -14.69
CA VAL A 54 -23.65 -24.69 -14.28
C VAL A 54 -22.16 -24.29 -14.24
N ILE A 55 -21.28 -25.18 -13.78
CA ILE A 55 -19.83 -24.93 -13.80
C ILE A 55 -19.29 -24.85 -15.24
N LEU A 56 -19.72 -25.74 -16.14
CA LEU A 56 -19.34 -25.70 -17.56
C LEU A 56 -19.77 -24.39 -18.25
N VAL A 57 -21.01 -23.94 -18.01
CA VAL A 57 -21.51 -22.68 -18.56
C VAL A 57 -20.74 -21.47 -18.01
N HIS A 58 -20.32 -21.47 -16.75
CA HIS A 58 -19.52 -20.39 -16.18
C HIS A 58 -18.04 -20.39 -16.59
N PHE A 59 -17.44 -21.55 -16.94
CA PHE A 59 -16.03 -21.62 -17.33
C PHE A 59 -15.75 -21.33 -18.82
N MET A 60 -16.75 -21.40 -19.71
CA MET A 60 -16.56 -21.09 -21.15
C MET A 60 -16.75 -19.59 -21.50
N GLY A 61 -16.31 -18.71 -20.59
CA GLY A 61 -16.37 -17.25 -20.71
C GLY A 61 -15.32 -16.62 -21.64
N THR A 62 -15.52 -16.76 -22.96
CA THR A 62 -14.97 -15.86 -24.01
C THR A 62 -13.47 -15.48 -23.96
N VAL A 63 -12.58 -16.37 -24.40
CA VAL A 63 -11.20 -16.00 -24.76
C VAL A 63 -11.17 -15.44 -26.19
N HIS A 64 -11.20 -14.12 -26.35
CA HIS A 64 -11.13 -13.44 -27.65
C HIS A 64 -9.77 -12.75 -27.88
N SER A 65 -8.80 -13.51 -28.41
CA SER A 65 -7.49 -12.98 -28.81
C SER A 65 -7.59 -12.14 -30.10
N LYS A 66 -7.46 -10.81 -29.99
CA LYS A 66 -7.33 -9.90 -31.15
C LYS A 66 -5.98 -9.17 -31.15
N ARG A 67 -4.96 -9.88 -31.62
CA ARG A 67 -3.61 -9.35 -31.90
C ARG A 67 -3.63 -8.39 -33.09
N ARG A 68 -3.80 -7.08 -32.85
CA ARG A 68 -3.59 -6.04 -33.88
C ARG A 68 -2.32 -5.23 -33.61
N ARG A 69 -1.37 -5.27 -34.56
CA ARG A 69 -0.36 -4.22 -34.72
C ARG A 69 -1.08 -2.97 -35.26
N GLY A 70 -0.86 -1.82 -34.64
CA GLY A 70 -1.52 -0.56 -35.00
C GLY A 70 -0.62 0.62 -34.66
N ARG A 71 0.42 0.83 -35.46
CA ARG A 71 1.32 1.98 -35.39
C ARG A 71 0.60 3.17 -36.02
N ASN A 72 0.44 4.27 -35.28
CA ASN A 72 0.28 5.62 -35.83
C ASN A 72 0.58 6.64 -34.74
N ASN A 73 1.46 7.60 -35.04
CA ASN A 73 1.73 8.74 -34.19
C ASN A 73 0.83 9.90 -34.63
N SER A 74 0.42 10.74 -33.67
CA SER A 74 0.10 12.15 -33.92
C SER A 74 0.63 12.94 -32.72
N PRO A 75 1.03 14.22 -32.90
CA PRO A 75 1.88 14.91 -31.92
C PRO A 75 1.14 15.32 -30.65
N ASP A 76 1.81 15.19 -29.50
CA ASP A 76 1.37 15.78 -28.25
C ASP A 76 1.31 17.31 -28.36
N SER A 77 0.25 17.91 -27.82
CA SER A 77 0.16 19.36 -27.67
C SER A 77 0.93 19.79 -26.42
N ASN A 78 1.92 20.68 -26.60
CA ASN A 78 2.85 21.03 -25.55
C ASN A 78 2.14 21.69 -24.36
N LYS A 79 2.29 21.11 -23.16
CA LYS A 79 1.87 21.71 -21.88
C LYS A 79 3.00 21.58 -20.87
N ASP A 80 3.73 22.68 -20.68
CA ASP A 80 4.90 22.75 -19.82
C ASP A 80 4.53 22.57 -18.34
N SER A 81 4.73 21.37 -17.81
CA SER A 81 4.43 21.03 -16.41
C SER A 81 5.67 21.16 -15.53
N TYR A 82 5.88 22.36 -14.98
CA TYR A 82 6.93 22.65 -14.00
C TYR A 82 6.67 21.92 -12.68
N GLY A 83 7.20 20.70 -12.53
CA GLY A 83 7.14 19.95 -11.27
C GLY A 83 7.58 18.49 -11.34
N THR A 84 7.52 17.86 -12.52
CA THR A 84 7.86 16.44 -12.67
C THR A 84 9.36 16.18 -12.43
N PRO A 85 9.76 15.21 -11.59
CA PRO A 85 11.16 14.82 -11.44
C PRO A 85 11.74 14.30 -12.76
N VAL A 86 12.73 15.01 -13.32
CA VAL A 86 13.39 14.64 -14.58
C VAL A 86 14.09 13.29 -14.40
N ASN A 87 13.66 12.28 -15.17
CA ASN A 87 14.24 10.95 -15.10
C ASN A 87 15.55 10.89 -15.93
N PRO A 88 16.73 10.75 -15.29
CA PRO A 88 18.02 10.90 -15.98
C PRO A 88 18.24 9.82 -17.04
N HIS A 89 17.74 8.61 -16.83
CA HIS A 89 17.86 7.50 -17.79
C HIS A 89 17.03 7.76 -19.06
N LYS A 90 15.81 8.31 -18.93
CA LYS A 90 15.01 8.73 -20.10
C LYS A 90 15.67 9.87 -20.86
N SER A 91 16.17 10.89 -20.16
CA SER A 91 16.88 12.01 -20.78
C SER A 91 18.14 11.58 -21.54
N TRP A 92 18.90 10.62 -20.99
CA TRP A 92 20.08 10.07 -21.66
C TRP A 92 19.74 9.31 -22.95
N LEU A 93 18.73 8.43 -22.92
CA LEU A 93 18.26 7.73 -24.12
C LEU A 93 17.76 8.70 -25.20
N GLN A 94 17.07 9.77 -24.80
CA GLN A 94 16.59 10.79 -25.72
C GLN A 94 17.76 11.56 -26.37
N PHE A 95 18.83 11.85 -25.62
CA PHE A 95 20.05 12.45 -26.16
C PHE A 95 20.77 11.52 -27.17
N GLN A 96 20.92 10.23 -26.85
CA GLN A 96 21.55 9.27 -27.77
C GLN A 96 20.77 9.12 -29.08
N ASN A 97 19.44 9.07 -29.02
CA ASN A 97 18.59 9.00 -30.22
C ASN A 97 18.75 10.24 -31.12
N LEU A 98 18.81 11.44 -30.53
CA LEU A 98 19.05 12.69 -31.27
C LEU A 98 20.43 12.68 -31.96
N ALA A 99 21.49 12.21 -31.28
CA ALA A 99 22.81 12.08 -31.88
C ALA A 99 22.82 11.13 -33.10
N SER A 100 22.20 9.95 -32.98
CA SER A 100 22.14 8.96 -34.08
C SER A 100 21.32 9.40 -35.32
N THR A 101 20.46 10.42 -35.17
CA THR A 101 19.62 10.93 -36.26
C THR A 101 20.37 11.92 -37.16
N TYR A 102 21.51 12.46 -36.69
CA TYR A 102 22.29 13.45 -37.44
C TYR A 102 23.09 12.82 -38.59
N ASP A 103 23.76 11.68 -38.36
CA ASP A 103 24.64 11.03 -39.37
C ASP A 103 23.90 10.38 -40.55
N SER A 104 22.61 10.09 -40.41
CA SER A 104 21.87 9.19 -41.32
C SER A 104 21.02 9.89 -42.39
N SER A 105 20.81 11.20 -42.29
CA SER A 105 19.72 11.91 -43.01
C SER A 105 20.10 12.61 -44.33
N GLN A 106 21.33 12.41 -44.86
CA GLN A 106 21.81 13.14 -46.06
C GLN A 106 22.25 12.29 -47.27
N LYS A 107 22.10 10.96 -47.29
CA LYS A 107 22.85 10.10 -48.25
C LYS A 107 22.11 9.36 -49.37
N GLU A 108 20.81 9.04 -49.27
CA GLU A 108 20.24 7.96 -50.12
C GLU A 108 19.25 8.36 -51.23
N ASP A 109 18.59 9.53 -51.16
CA ASP A 109 17.34 9.77 -51.94
C ASP A 109 17.48 10.05 -53.46
N ASN A 110 18.67 10.07 -54.07
CA ASN A 110 18.84 10.54 -55.46
C ASN A 110 19.87 9.76 -56.32
N LEU A 111 19.86 8.43 -56.25
CA LEU A 111 20.82 7.57 -56.98
C LEU A 111 20.14 6.39 -57.70
N TYR A 112 20.16 6.40 -59.04
CA TYR A 112 19.81 5.23 -59.87
C TYR A 112 21.03 4.70 -60.65
N LYS A 113 21.12 3.38 -60.82
CA LYS A 113 22.21 2.70 -61.53
C LYS A 113 21.93 2.64 -63.03
N THR A 114 22.93 2.91 -63.86
CA THR A 114 22.91 2.49 -65.28
C THR A 114 23.39 1.05 -65.43
N LYS A 115 23.22 0.45 -66.61
CA LYS A 115 23.51 -0.98 -66.84
C LYS A 115 25.00 -1.35 -66.62
N ASP A 116 25.90 -0.38 -66.75
CA ASP A 116 27.36 -0.55 -66.55
C ASP A 116 27.79 -0.28 -65.08
N GLY A 117 26.85 -0.36 -64.13
CA GLY A 117 27.11 -0.36 -62.69
C GLY A 117 27.42 0.98 -62.03
N LYS A 118 27.77 2.02 -62.82
CA LYS A 118 27.98 3.38 -62.29
C LYS A 118 26.66 4.07 -61.90
N VAL A 119 26.77 4.97 -60.94
CA VAL A 119 25.65 5.71 -60.32
C VAL A 119 25.97 7.19 -60.39
N VAL A 120 25.06 8.01 -60.92
CA VAL A 120 25.33 9.43 -61.23
C VAL A 120 24.11 10.29 -60.91
N CYS A 121 24.28 11.28 -60.02
CA CYS A 121 23.23 12.26 -59.71
C CYS A 121 23.08 13.28 -60.85
N LYS A 122 21.84 13.57 -61.26
CA LYS A 122 21.52 14.69 -62.17
C LYS A 122 20.96 15.89 -61.39
N CYS A 123 21.83 16.78 -60.95
CA CYS A 123 21.49 18.17 -60.61
C CYS A 123 22.73 19.06 -60.82
N PRO A 124 22.59 20.27 -61.41
CA PRO A 124 23.67 21.26 -61.37
C PRO A 124 24.00 21.61 -59.91
N ARG A 125 25.28 21.69 -59.56
CA ARG A 125 25.68 22.25 -58.26
C ARG A 125 25.39 23.76 -58.29
N GLY A 126 24.53 24.23 -57.39
CA GLY A 126 24.50 25.65 -57.05
C GLY A 126 25.88 26.13 -56.56
N PRO A 127 26.19 27.42 -56.66
CA PRO A 127 27.45 27.96 -56.14
C PRO A 127 27.59 27.63 -54.65
N PRO A 128 28.79 27.31 -54.15
CA PRO A 128 29.00 27.05 -52.73
C PRO A 128 28.49 28.22 -51.89
N GLY A 129 27.63 27.93 -50.91
CA GLY A 129 27.24 28.93 -49.91
C GLY A 129 28.49 29.47 -49.20
N PRO A 130 28.53 30.77 -48.85
CA PRO A 130 29.69 31.35 -48.21
C PRO A 130 30.02 30.60 -46.92
N SER A 131 31.30 30.29 -46.71
CA SER A 131 31.78 29.58 -45.54
C SER A 131 31.27 30.24 -44.26
N GLY A 132 30.55 29.48 -43.43
CA GLY A 132 30.04 29.98 -42.15
C GLY A 132 31.16 30.59 -41.31
N PRO A 133 30.89 31.67 -40.54
CA PRO A 133 31.91 32.35 -39.77
C PRO A 133 32.61 31.36 -38.83
N ARG A 134 33.95 31.41 -38.83
CA ARG A 134 34.80 30.48 -38.07
C ARG A 134 34.35 30.51 -36.60
N GLY A 135 33.89 29.37 -36.10
CA GLY A 135 33.38 29.25 -34.73
C GLY A 135 34.40 29.77 -33.72
N ALA A 136 33.91 30.44 -32.67
CA ALA A 136 34.76 30.99 -31.62
C ALA A 136 35.70 29.91 -31.05
N PRO A 137 36.95 30.24 -30.69
CA PRO A 137 37.89 29.28 -30.14
C PRO A 137 37.28 28.48 -28.99
N GLY A 138 37.42 27.15 -29.04
CA GLY A 138 36.97 26.28 -27.96
C GLY A 138 37.62 26.70 -26.66
N ALA A 139 36.81 26.95 -25.62
CA ALA A 139 37.32 27.48 -24.36
C ALA A 139 38.24 26.44 -23.69
N GLU A 140 39.55 26.71 -23.66
CA GLU A 140 40.58 25.90 -23.00
C GLU A 140 40.44 25.98 -21.46
N MET A 141 39.39 25.34 -20.95
CA MET A 141 39.16 25.16 -19.53
C MET A 141 39.93 23.92 -19.06
N THR A 142 40.96 24.09 -18.24
CA THR A 142 41.66 22.94 -17.64
C THR A 142 40.71 22.16 -16.74
N GLU A 143 40.94 20.85 -16.58
CA GLU A 143 40.08 19.98 -15.75
C GLU A 143 39.87 20.54 -14.34
N ALA A 144 40.93 21.10 -13.73
CA ALA A 144 40.87 21.75 -12.43
C ALA A 144 39.89 22.94 -12.40
N GLN A 145 39.85 23.78 -13.45
CA GLN A 145 38.90 24.90 -13.55
C GLN A 145 37.47 24.41 -13.78
N LEU A 146 37.28 23.35 -14.58
CA LEU A 146 35.97 22.77 -14.86
C LEU A 146 35.40 22.12 -13.58
N MET A 147 36.23 21.38 -12.84
CA MET A 147 35.88 20.81 -11.54
C MET A 147 35.63 21.88 -10.47
N ALA A 148 36.38 23.00 -10.48
CA ALA A 148 36.11 24.13 -9.61
C ALA A 148 34.74 24.77 -9.89
N LYS A 149 34.41 25.01 -11.17
CA LYS A 149 33.07 25.49 -11.59
C LYS A 149 31.97 24.51 -11.20
N PHE A 150 32.17 23.20 -11.42
CA PHE A 150 31.19 22.16 -11.07
C PHE A 150 30.94 22.06 -9.56
N ARG A 151 32.00 22.09 -8.74
CA ARG A 151 31.89 22.16 -7.26
C ARG A 151 31.17 23.43 -6.81
N GLY A 152 31.43 24.57 -7.47
CA GLY A 152 30.71 25.82 -7.25
C GLY A 152 29.22 25.71 -7.58
N LEU A 153 28.87 25.11 -8.72
CA LEU A 153 27.48 24.89 -9.13
C LEU A 153 26.73 23.95 -8.18
N ILE A 154 27.35 22.83 -7.74
CA ILE A 154 26.77 21.95 -6.72
C ILE A 154 26.52 22.72 -5.42
N ARG A 155 27.51 23.48 -4.93
CA ARG A 155 27.39 24.26 -3.69
C ARG A 155 26.25 25.27 -3.79
N ALA A 156 26.20 26.06 -4.86
CA ALA A 156 25.13 27.04 -5.11
C ALA A 156 23.75 26.37 -5.25
N THR A 157 23.67 25.21 -5.90
CA THR A 157 22.41 24.45 -6.05
C THR A 157 21.92 23.90 -4.72
N ALA A 158 22.83 23.36 -3.89
CA ALA A 158 22.53 22.90 -2.55
C ALA A 158 22.08 24.06 -1.65
N GLN A 159 22.81 25.18 -1.67
CA GLN A 159 22.48 26.39 -0.91
C GLN A 159 21.10 26.97 -1.31
N LYS A 160 20.78 26.99 -2.62
CA LYS A 160 19.47 27.42 -3.14
C LYS A 160 18.33 26.44 -2.81
N ARG A 161 18.64 25.16 -2.58
CA ARG A 161 17.67 24.18 -2.04
C ARG A 161 17.45 24.39 -0.54
N SER A 162 18.51 24.62 0.24
CA SER A 162 18.37 24.92 1.67
C SER A 162 17.73 26.28 1.94
N SER A 163 17.97 27.31 1.11
CA SER A 163 17.33 28.62 1.28
C SER A 163 15.82 28.47 1.12
N ARG A 164 15.33 27.80 0.07
CA ARG A 164 13.90 27.53 -0.13
C ARG A 164 13.25 26.76 1.01
N ILE A 165 13.94 25.76 1.57
CA ILE A 165 13.44 25.04 2.76
C ILE A 165 13.34 26.00 3.95
N ARG A 166 14.32 26.90 4.12
CA ARG A 166 14.28 27.91 5.19
C ARG A 166 13.25 29.01 4.94
N GLU A 167 13.05 29.45 3.69
CA GLU A 167 12.02 30.42 3.29
C GLU A 167 10.62 29.89 3.60
N ILE A 168 10.35 28.63 3.26
CA ILE A 168 9.10 27.92 3.62
C ILE A 168 8.96 27.81 5.14
N SER A 169 10.04 27.49 5.85
CA SER A 169 10.06 27.40 7.31
C SER A 169 9.79 28.74 8.00
N ASP A 170 10.49 29.79 7.60
CA ASP A 170 10.40 31.15 8.13
C ASP A 170 8.99 31.73 7.84
N GLN A 171 8.38 31.39 6.70
CA GLN A 171 7.01 31.80 6.35
C GLN A 171 5.94 30.99 7.10
N ALA A 172 6.15 29.69 7.36
CA ALA A 172 5.27 28.89 8.20
C ALA A 172 5.32 29.34 9.67
N MET A 173 6.50 29.68 10.18
CA MET A 173 6.68 30.33 11.49
C MET A 173 5.90 31.65 11.57
N ALA A 174 5.96 32.49 10.53
CA ALA A 174 5.19 33.73 10.47
C ALA A 174 3.67 33.51 10.44
N LEU A 175 3.18 32.48 9.75
CA LEU A 175 1.75 32.11 9.74
C LEU A 175 1.28 31.64 11.12
N MET A 176 2.06 30.77 11.79
CA MET A 176 1.80 30.35 13.17
C MET A 176 1.76 31.56 14.13
N ALA A 177 2.67 32.53 13.94
CA ALA A 177 2.75 33.74 14.77
C ALA A 177 1.63 34.76 14.54
N THR A 178 0.97 34.77 13.37
CA THR A 178 -0.18 35.66 13.11
C THR A 178 -1.51 35.15 13.64
N GLY A 179 -1.54 33.96 14.27
CA GLY A 179 -2.77 33.34 14.76
C GLY A 179 -3.67 32.76 13.65
N ALA A 180 -3.21 32.80 12.39
CA ALA A 180 -3.84 32.09 11.30
C ALA A 180 -3.60 30.59 11.47
N ALA A 181 -4.62 29.87 11.95
CA ALA A 181 -4.54 28.46 12.33
C ALA A 181 -4.46 27.48 11.13
N ASP A 182 -3.47 27.65 10.25
CA ASP A 182 -3.14 26.65 9.24
C ASP A 182 -2.13 25.63 9.78
N LEU A 183 -2.48 24.35 9.66
CA LEU A 183 -1.78 23.26 10.32
C LEU A 183 -0.56 22.82 9.48
N VAL A 184 0.55 23.54 9.67
CA VAL A 184 1.78 23.49 8.85
C VAL A 184 2.24 22.07 8.47
N SER A 185 2.25 21.14 9.44
CA SER A 185 2.67 19.74 9.24
C SER A 185 1.76 18.82 10.04
N ALA A 186 0.89 18.09 9.35
CA ALA A 186 0.05 17.06 9.96
C ALA A 186 -0.45 16.02 8.95
N PHE A 187 -0.60 14.77 9.39
CA PHE A 187 -1.08 13.67 8.56
C PHE A 187 -1.94 12.68 9.35
N HIS A 188 -2.89 12.07 8.66
CA HIS A 188 -3.56 10.83 9.06
C HIS A 188 -3.59 9.88 7.86
N ILE A 189 -2.85 8.78 7.94
CA ILE A 189 -2.63 7.83 6.84
C ILE A 189 -3.05 6.41 7.22
N GLU A 190 -3.45 5.64 6.21
CA GLU A 190 -4.02 4.30 6.37
C GLU A 190 -3.10 3.25 5.71
N LEU A 191 -2.82 2.13 6.38
CA LEU A 191 -1.99 1.06 5.83
C LEU A 191 -2.71 0.40 4.64
N LYS A 192 -2.04 0.33 3.48
CA LYS A 192 -2.66 -0.06 2.21
C LYS A 192 -3.03 -1.55 2.14
N ASN A 193 -2.13 -2.41 2.62
CA ASN A 193 -2.21 -3.86 2.52
C ASN A 193 -2.04 -4.50 3.90
N ASN A 194 -2.42 -5.77 4.04
CA ASN A 194 -2.03 -6.58 5.20
C ASN A 194 -0.52 -6.81 5.19
N VAL A 195 0.13 -6.72 6.36
CA VAL A 195 1.56 -6.94 6.58
C VAL A 195 1.75 -8.09 7.57
N GLN A 196 2.41 -9.15 7.15
CA GLN A 196 2.75 -10.28 8.03
C GLN A 196 4.04 -9.97 8.81
N VAL A 197 3.97 -10.01 10.14
CA VAL A 197 5.13 -9.85 11.02
C VAL A 197 5.57 -11.26 11.49
N PRO A 198 6.77 -11.73 11.15
CA PRO A 198 7.26 -13.05 11.56
C PRO A 198 7.29 -13.25 13.09
N LYS A 199 7.34 -14.52 13.53
CA LYS A 199 7.58 -14.87 14.94
C LYS A 199 8.91 -14.31 15.44
N LYS A 200 8.98 -13.85 16.69
CA LYS A 200 10.21 -13.32 17.33
C LYS A 200 10.93 -12.26 16.46
N SER A 201 10.19 -11.30 15.92
CA SER A 201 10.75 -10.26 15.05
C SER A 201 10.09 -8.90 15.23
N MET A 202 10.85 -7.84 14.99
CA MET A 202 10.35 -6.47 14.89
C MET A 202 10.36 -6.02 13.43
N LEU A 203 9.31 -5.33 13.00
CA LEU A 203 9.15 -4.85 11.62
C LEU A 203 8.62 -3.42 11.59
N GLU A 204 9.23 -2.57 10.76
CA GLU A 204 8.71 -1.23 10.42
C GLU A 204 7.48 -1.37 9.50
N LEU A 205 6.41 -0.63 9.79
CA LEU A 205 5.23 -0.59 8.92
C LEU A 205 5.48 0.36 7.74
N ARG A 206 5.20 -0.14 6.52
CA ARG A 206 5.48 0.54 5.25
C ARG A 206 4.32 0.40 4.27
N ASN A 207 4.30 1.18 3.19
CA ASN A 207 3.25 1.21 2.17
C ASN A 207 1.87 1.64 2.71
N TYR A 208 1.82 2.87 3.19
CA TYR A 208 0.59 3.57 3.51
C TYR A 208 -0.10 4.14 2.27
N LYS A 209 -1.30 4.68 2.45
CA LYS A 209 -2.07 5.46 1.48
C LYS A 209 -2.81 6.60 2.19
N THR A 210 -3.25 7.57 1.40
CA THR A 210 -4.29 8.53 1.78
C THR A 210 -5.48 8.38 0.81
N ASN A 211 -6.70 8.45 1.34
CA ASN A 211 -7.97 8.36 0.62
C ASN A 211 -8.58 9.76 0.52
N VAL A 212 -7.86 10.72 -0.07
CA VAL A 212 -8.32 12.12 -0.16
C VAL A 212 -9.69 12.19 -0.85
N GLY A 213 -10.65 12.87 -0.22
CA GLY A 213 -12.05 12.95 -0.69
C GLY A 213 -12.99 11.86 -0.14
N GLN A 214 -12.47 10.86 0.59
CA GLN A 214 -13.27 9.95 1.41
C GLN A 214 -12.98 10.19 2.90
N PHE A 215 -13.98 10.02 3.76
CA PHE A 215 -13.88 10.38 5.18
C PHE A 215 -12.76 9.60 5.90
N GLY A 216 -11.81 10.33 6.50
CA GLY A 216 -10.83 9.81 7.46
C GLY A 216 -9.41 10.35 7.31
N THR A 217 -8.82 10.24 6.12
CA THR A 217 -7.37 10.49 5.89
C THR A 217 -7.08 11.85 5.25
N PHE A 218 -6.02 12.51 5.72
CA PHE A 218 -5.55 13.80 5.21
C PHE A 218 -4.02 13.91 5.32
N VAL A 219 -3.40 14.82 4.56
CA VAL A 219 -2.01 15.25 4.73
C VAL A 219 -1.92 16.75 4.49
N ARG A 220 -1.15 17.44 5.34
CA ARG A 220 -0.69 18.83 5.24
C ARG A 220 0.84 18.83 5.41
N GLY A 221 1.53 19.64 4.61
CA GLY A 221 2.98 19.53 4.44
C GLY A 221 3.37 18.44 3.41
N ASN A 222 4.66 18.14 3.31
CA ASN A 222 5.22 17.12 2.39
C ASN A 222 6.25 16.25 3.15
N ASP A 223 5.97 16.01 4.42
CA ASP A 223 6.94 15.55 5.41
C ASP A 223 6.85 14.03 5.66
N ILE A 224 5.84 13.37 5.09
CA ILE A 224 5.56 11.94 5.22
C ILE A 224 5.73 11.22 3.88
N ASP A 225 6.65 10.26 3.79
CA ASP A 225 6.70 9.33 2.64
C ASP A 225 5.79 8.12 2.89
N PHE A 226 4.69 8.04 2.14
CA PHE A 226 3.75 6.92 2.20
C PHE A 226 4.41 5.56 1.88
N ARG A 227 5.47 5.52 1.07
CA ARG A 227 6.13 4.27 0.65
C ARG A 227 6.95 3.66 1.78
N THR A 228 7.85 4.44 2.37
CA THR A 228 8.64 4.01 3.54
C THR A 228 7.83 4.01 4.84
N GLY A 229 6.80 4.84 4.96
CA GLY A 229 6.09 5.06 6.23
C GLY A 229 6.77 6.09 7.15
N GLN A 230 7.84 6.74 6.67
CA GLN A 230 8.72 7.59 7.45
C GLN A 230 8.27 9.05 7.38
N PHE A 231 8.01 9.65 8.55
CA PHE A 231 7.85 11.08 8.72
C PHE A 231 9.23 11.72 8.97
N THR A 232 9.57 12.77 8.22
CA THR A 232 10.80 13.54 8.37
C THR A 232 10.46 14.88 9.01
N VAL A 233 11.00 15.15 10.19
CA VAL A 233 10.64 16.29 11.04
C VAL A 233 11.06 17.62 10.39
N PRO A 234 10.13 18.52 10.01
CA PRO A 234 10.49 19.80 9.40
C PRO A 234 10.99 20.83 10.42
N TYR A 235 10.30 20.98 11.57
CA TYR A 235 10.61 21.96 12.60
C TYR A 235 11.13 21.30 13.88
N THR A 236 12.07 21.93 14.56
CA THR A 236 12.48 21.53 15.90
C THR A 236 11.39 21.98 16.87
N ALA A 237 10.60 21.04 17.39
CA ALA A 237 9.29 21.32 17.97
C ALA A 237 8.70 20.12 18.75
N ILE A 238 7.52 20.30 19.36
CA ILE A 238 6.71 19.24 19.98
C ILE A 238 5.63 18.77 18.98
N TYR A 239 5.60 17.46 18.76
CA TYR A 239 4.65 16.78 17.88
C TYR A 239 3.81 15.77 18.67
N ARG A 240 2.53 15.62 18.32
CA ARG A 240 1.69 14.50 18.78
C ARG A 240 1.68 13.41 17.72
N PHE A 241 1.87 12.17 18.12
CA PHE A 241 1.66 11.00 17.26
C PHE A 241 0.63 10.04 17.87
N SER A 242 -0.11 9.35 17.00
CA SER A 242 -1.02 8.26 17.38
C SER A 242 -1.01 7.19 16.28
N ALA A 243 -0.80 5.93 16.64
CA ALA A 243 -0.91 4.78 15.75
C ALA A 243 -1.93 3.79 16.31
N SER A 244 -2.85 3.35 15.45
CA SER A 244 -3.93 2.42 15.79
C SER A 244 -3.82 1.18 14.91
N VAL A 245 -3.17 0.14 15.44
CA VAL A 245 -2.73 -1.04 14.70
C VAL A 245 -3.68 -2.21 14.95
N ASN A 246 -4.31 -2.70 13.88
CA ASN A 246 -5.24 -3.82 13.94
C ASN A 246 -4.46 -5.13 13.75
N VAL A 247 -4.27 -5.87 14.84
CA VAL A 247 -3.49 -7.12 14.87
C VAL A 247 -4.44 -8.31 14.75
N ALA A 248 -4.27 -9.09 13.70
CA ALA A 248 -4.93 -10.37 13.48
C ALA A 248 -3.98 -11.53 13.78
N ARG A 249 -4.49 -12.58 14.43
CA ARG A 249 -3.76 -13.83 14.70
C ARG A 249 -4.29 -14.98 13.84
N PHE A 250 -3.40 -15.88 13.45
CA PHE A 250 -3.77 -17.11 12.74
C PHE A 250 -4.67 -17.98 13.65
N ARG A 251 -5.61 -18.73 13.05
CA ARG A 251 -6.61 -19.52 13.80
C ARG A 251 -5.95 -20.56 14.70
N ASP A 252 -4.92 -21.20 14.16
CA ASP A 252 -4.27 -22.39 14.72
C ASP A 252 -2.94 -22.03 15.42
N ALA A 253 -2.73 -20.74 15.69
CA ALA A 253 -1.56 -20.23 16.41
C ALA A 253 -1.60 -20.69 17.88
N SER A 254 -0.65 -21.56 18.26
CA SER A 254 -0.47 -21.98 19.65
C SER A 254 0.05 -20.81 20.49
N LEU A 255 -0.84 -20.16 21.25
CA LEU A 255 -0.54 -19.00 22.08
C LEU A 255 -0.11 -19.40 23.48
N ARG A 256 0.94 -18.74 23.98
CA ARG A 256 1.38 -18.84 25.39
C ARG A 256 1.00 -17.58 26.16
N PRO A 257 0.80 -17.64 27.50
CA PRO A 257 0.53 -16.46 28.32
C PRO A 257 1.60 -15.36 28.29
N ARG A 258 2.83 -15.68 27.83
CA ARG A 258 3.94 -14.73 27.65
C ARG A 258 4.09 -14.21 26.21
N ASP A 259 3.24 -14.65 25.28
CA ASP A 259 3.27 -14.17 23.90
C ASP A 259 2.60 -12.79 23.81
N LEU A 260 3.40 -11.79 23.46
CA LEU A 260 3.01 -10.37 23.46
C LEU A 260 3.42 -9.69 22.16
N VAL A 261 2.73 -8.59 21.85
CA VAL A 261 3.07 -7.65 20.78
C VAL A 261 3.34 -6.29 21.40
N LYS A 262 4.39 -5.62 20.95
CA LYS A 262 4.58 -4.18 21.20
C LYS A 262 4.34 -3.41 19.90
N VAL A 263 3.61 -2.31 19.98
CA VAL A 263 3.56 -1.30 18.92
C VAL A 263 4.35 -0.10 19.42
N LEU A 264 5.27 0.40 18.61
CA LEU A 264 6.17 1.50 18.95
C LEU A 264 6.15 2.58 17.87
N ILE A 265 6.42 3.81 18.27
CA ILE A 265 6.69 4.95 17.39
C ILE A 265 8.10 5.41 17.76
N CYS A 266 9.07 5.16 16.87
CA CYS A 266 10.50 5.26 17.17
C CYS A 266 11.14 6.44 16.42
N ILE A 267 12.07 7.13 17.08
CA ILE A 267 12.83 8.24 16.52
C ILE A 267 14.14 7.68 15.93
N ASP A 268 14.49 8.06 14.70
CA ASP A 268 15.73 7.68 14.02
C ASP A 268 16.08 6.18 14.21
N PHE A 269 15.11 5.30 13.89
CA PHE A 269 15.12 3.84 14.07
C PHE A 269 15.42 3.31 15.49
N GLN A 270 15.62 4.17 16.49
CA GLN A 270 15.88 3.80 17.89
C GLN A 270 14.56 3.57 18.63
N CYS A 271 14.27 2.30 18.89
CA CYS A 271 13.06 1.85 19.58
C CYS A 271 13.29 1.61 21.09
N ASP A 272 14.23 2.33 21.69
CA ASP A 272 14.64 2.17 23.08
C ASP A 272 13.72 2.92 24.05
N ARG A 273 13.91 2.64 25.34
CA ARG A 273 13.22 3.35 26.43
C ARG A 273 13.68 4.80 26.45
N ASN A 274 12.73 5.73 26.47
CA ASN A 274 12.90 7.20 26.40
C ASN A 274 13.13 7.79 24.99
N THR A 275 13.40 6.98 23.95
CA THR A 275 13.50 7.45 22.54
C THR A 275 12.33 6.99 21.66
N SER A 276 11.33 6.31 22.24
CA SER A 276 10.14 5.85 21.55
C SER A 276 8.87 5.97 22.41
N LEU A 277 7.72 6.17 21.76
CA LEU A 277 6.42 5.87 22.36
C LEU A 277 6.17 4.36 22.19
N MET A 278 5.64 3.68 23.20
CA MET A 278 5.36 2.24 23.12
C MET A 278 4.06 1.85 23.81
N THR A 279 3.42 0.79 23.32
CA THR A 279 2.31 0.13 24.01
C THR A 279 2.40 -1.38 23.80
N VAL A 280 2.20 -2.14 24.88
CA VAL A 280 2.33 -3.60 24.92
C VAL A 280 0.96 -4.24 25.08
N SER A 281 0.69 -5.30 24.33
CA SER A 281 -0.57 -6.05 24.37
C SER A 281 -0.31 -7.56 24.36
N GLY A 282 -1.06 -8.32 25.17
CA GLY A 282 -0.98 -9.78 25.20
C GLY A 282 -1.78 -10.41 24.05
N LEU A 283 -1.21 -11.40 23.36
CA LEU A 283 -1.89 -12.06 22.24
C LEU A 283 -3.01 -13.00 22.65
N SER A 284 -3.05 -13.42 23.92
CA SER A 284 -4.04 -14.33 24.52
C SER A 284 -5.43 -13.71 24.70
N SER A 285 -5.85 -12.82 23.80
CA SER A 285 -7.21 -12.29 23.78
C SER A 285 -8.19 -13.28 23.15
N ASN A 286 -9.45 -13.22 23.61
CA ASN A 286 -10.53 -14.05 23.09
C ASN A 286 -10.88 -13.72 21.63
N SER A 287 -10.51 -12.53 21.14
CA SER A 287 -10.68 -12.17 19.74
C SER A 287 -9.60 -12.76 18.82
N ARG A 288 -9.93 -12.93 17.55
CA ARG A 288 -8.96 -13.21 16.47
C ARG A 288 -8.33 -11.92 15.91
N VAL A 289 -8.95 -10.77 16.14
CA VAL A 289 -8.51 -9.45 15.69
C VAL A 289 -8.71 -8.44 16.82
N PHE A 290 -7.66 -7.71 17.18
CA PHE A 290 -7.72 -6.70 18.25
C PHE A 290 -6.88 -5.48 17.85
N THR A 291 -7.24 -4.31 18.37
CA THR A 291 -6.54 -3.05 18.09
C THR A 291 -5.57 -2.73 19.21
N VAL A 292 -4.31 -2.47 18.87
CA VAL A 292 -3.30 -1.89 19.77
C VAL A 292 -3.11 -0.44 19.38
N ARG A 293 -3.42 0.49 20.30
CA ARG A 293 -3.20 1.93 20.13
C ARG A 293 -1.98 2.35 20.94
N VAL A 294 -1.09 3.13 20.33
CA VAL A 294 -0.05 3.90 21.01
C VAL A 294 -0.23 5.38 20.65
N GLU A 295 -0.14 6.27 21.63
CA GLU A 295 -0.39 7.70 21.45
C GLU A 295 0.42 8.52 22.47
N GLY A 296 0.92 9.69 22.07
CA GLY A 296 1.75 10.53 22.94
C GLY A 296 2.34 11.76 22.25
N LEU A 297 3.19 12.47 22.98
CA LEU A 297 3.95 13.63 22.52
C LEU A 297 5.43 13.27 22.41
N LEU A 298 6.12 13.79 21.39
CA LEU A 298 7.56 13.71 21.22
C LEU A 298 8.13 15.10 20.94
N SER A 299 9.20 15.47 21.65
CA SER A 299 10.04 16.62 21.28
C SER A 299 11.08 16.13 20.26
N LEU A 300 11.13 16.77 19.10
CA LEU A 300 11.90 16.32 17.95
C LEU A 300 12.68 17.48 17.32
N LYS A 301 13.81 17.16 16.69
CA LYS A 301 14.67 18.11 15.99
C LYS A 301 14.48 18.01 14.48
N THR A 302 14.65 19.13 13.78
CA THR A 302 14.61 19.20 12.31
C THR A 302 15.53 18.16 11.69
N GLY A 303 15.01 17.39 10.73
CA GLY A 303 15.73 16.34 10.01
C GLY A 303 15.70 14.95 10.67
N GLN A 304 15.17 14.80 11.89
CA GLN A 304 14.95 13.47 12.48
C GLN A 304 13.80 12.74 11.76
N HIS A 305 13.81 11.41 11.86
CA HIS A 305 12.81 10.54 11.26
C HIS A 305 11.94 9.83 12.31
N VAL A 306 10.66 9.64 12.00
CA VAL A 306 9.69 8.92 12.86
C VAL A 306 8.91 7.90 12.05
N SER A 307 8.91 6.64 12.51
CA SER A 307 8.19 5.52 11.89
C SER A 307 7.49 4.65 12.93
N VAL A 308 6.49 3.87 12.50
CA VAL A 308 5.79 2.89 13.35
C VAL A 308 6.45 1.50 13.22
N TYR A 309 6.75 0.89 14.36
CA TYR A 309 7.31 -0.47 14.45
C TYR A 309 6.36 -1.41 15.21
N VAL A 310 6.37 -2.68 14.82
CA VAL A 310 5.63 -3.75 15.50
C VAL A 310 6.59 -4.88 15.87
N ASP A 311 6.77 -5.12 17.17
CA ASP A 311 7.53 -6.22 17.74
C ASP A 311 6.61 -7.38 18.11
N ASN A 312 6.78 -8.51 17.43
CA ASN A 312 6.08 -9.76 17.68
C ASN A 312 6.96 -10.70 18.52
N ASN A 313 6.79 -10.67 19.83
CA ASN A 313 7.51 -11.55 20.76
C ASN A 313 6.82 -12.94 20.92
N SER A 314 5.90 -13.32 20.04
CA SER A 314 5.22 -14.63 20.12
C SER A 314 5.96 -15.78 19.44
N GLY A 315 5.47 -17.01 19.62
CA GLY A 315 5.93 -18.19 18.88
C GLY A 315 5.45 -18.27 17.43
N ASN A 316 4.49 -17.44 17.01
CA ASN A 316 3.79 -17.54 15.72
C ASN A 316 3.94 -16.23 14.92
N PRO A 317 3.79 -16.24 13.59
CA PRO A 317 3.59 -14.99 12.86
C PRO A 317 2.25 -14.33 13.28
N ILE A 318 2.17 -13.02 13.11
CA ILE A 318 0.92 -12.24 13.21
C ILE A 318 0.69 -11.46 11.91
N VAL A 319 -0.51 -10.93 11.70
CA VAL A 319 -0.84 -10.09 10.56
C VAL A 319 -1.34 -8.74 11.06
N VAL A 320 -0.59 -7.67 10.78
CA VAL A 320 -1.11 -6.31 10.87
C VAL A 320 -2.03 -6.10 9.67
N GLN A 321 -3.29 -5.76 9.92
CA GLN A 321 -4.27 -5.57 8.86
C GLN A 321 -4.08 -4.22 8.16
N ALA A 322 -4.44 -4.19 6.87
CA ALA A 322 -4.84 -2.95 6.21
C ALA A 322 -5.89 -2.22 7.07
N ARG A 323 -6.02 -0.90 6.91
CA ARG A 323 -6.84 -0.04 7.79
C ARG A 323 -6.30 0.19 9.20
N SER A 324 -5.11 -0.34 9.52
CA SER A 324 -4.28 0.21 10.61
C SER A 324 -3.86 1.64 10.25
N THR A 325 -3.91 2.58 11.20
CA THR A 325 -3.65 4.01 10.92
C THR A 325 -2.42 4.54 11.65
N PHE A 326 -1.79 5.55 11.06
CA PHE A 326 -0.72 6.34 11.67
C PHE A 326 -1.04 7.83 11.50
N THR A 327 -0.84 8.60 12.56
CA THR A 327 -1.18 10.01 12.67
C THR A 327 -0.01 10.75 13.30
N GLY A 328 0.31 11.93 12.77
CA GLY A 328 1.28 12.85 13.37
C GLY A 328 0.86 14.29 13.11
N MET A 329 1.05 15.19 14.08
CA MET A 329 0.83 16.62 13.89
C MET A 329 1.75 17.46 14.78
N LEU A 330 2.23 18.57 14.22
CA LEU A 330 2.90 19.65 14.97
C LEU A 330 1.91 20.26 15.97
N ILE A 331 2.32 20.45 17.22
CA ILE A 331 1.48 21.04 18.29
C ILE A 331 1.97 22.43 18.67
N GLY A 332 3.28 22.60 18.82
CA GLY A 332 3.92 23.84 19.25
C GLY A 332 5.43 23.74 19.13
N ILE A 333 6.09 24.89 19.03
CA ILE A 333 7.52 25.08 18.88
C ILE A 333 8.18 25.38 20.22
#